data_AF-A0A954QY55-F1
#
_entry.id   AF-A0A954QY55-F1
#
_cell.length_a   1.000
_cell.length_b   1.000
_cell.length_c   1.000
_cell.angle_alpha   90.00
_cell.angle_beta   90.00
_cell.angle_gamma   90.00
#
_symmetry.space_group_name_H-M   'P 1'
#
loop_
_entity.id
_entity.type
_entity.pdbx_description
1 polymer ?
#
loop_
_entity_poly.entity_id
_entity_poly.type
_entity_poly.pdbx_seq_one_letter_code
_entity_poly.pdbx_strand_id
1 'polypeptide(L)' 'LSSMMTGHHNNDQLPVVMVGRGGGQIQTGRVLDYLGKPNRRMCSLYLSMMDKQGIRLDQFGDSKERLAEI' A
#
# COMPACT_ATOMS: atom_id res chain seq x y z
N LEU A 1 4.15 17.25 -10.11
CA LEU A 1 2.83 16.57 -10.32
C LEU A 1 3.13 15.17 -10.81
N SER A 2 2.65 14.14 -10.12
CA SER A 2 2.93 12.74 -10.47
C SER A 2 2.47 12.46 -11.92
N SER A 3 3.31 11.78 -12.71
CA SER A 3 3.04 11.42 -14.11
C SER A 3 1.78 10.56 -14.32
N MET A 4 1.15 10.12 -13.23
CA MET A 4 -0.03 9.25 -13.24
C MET A 4 -1.37 10.01 -13.22
N MET A 5 -1.35 11.35 -13.22
CA MET A 5 -2.56 12.20 -13.18
C MET A 5 -2.90 12.87 -14.51
N THR A 6 -2.11 12.63 -15.57
CA THR A 6 -2.31 13.27 -16.88
C THR A 6 -2.99 12.33 -17.84
N GLY A 7 -4.00 12.81 -18.59
CA GLY A 7 -4.73 12.00 -19.58
C GLY A 7 -5.78 11.08 -18.93
N HIS A 8 -5.95 9.87 -19.46
CA HIS A 8 -6.94 8.89 -18.99
C HIS A 8 -6.46 8.01 -17.82
N HIS A 9 -5.38 8.39 -17.15
CA HIS A 9 -4.87 7.66 -15.99
C HIS A 9 -5.65 8.05 -14.73
N ASN A 10 -6.39 7.09 -14.17
CA ASN A 10 -7.05 7.25 -12.89
C ASN A 10 -6.20 6.60 -11.79
N ASN A 11 -5.35 7.38 -11.12
CA ASN A 11 -4.50 6.89 -10.03
C ASN A 11 -5.28 6.59 -8.73
N ASP A 12 -6.58 6.86 -8.70
CA ASP A 12 -7.44 6.39 -7.62
C ASP A 12 -7.74 4.90 -7.76
N GLN A 13 -7.64 4.31 -8.96
CA GLN A 13 -7.91 2.89 -9.19
C GLN A 13 -6.66 2.16 -9.67
N LEU A 14 -5.73 1.95 -8.75
CA LEU A 14 -4.46 1.27 -9.01
C LEU A 14 -4.53 -0.20 -8.57
N PRO A 15 -4.66 -1.16 -9.49
CA PRO A 15 -4.43 -2.55 -9.14
C PRO A 15 -2.96 -2.76 -8.80
N VAL A 16 -2.70 -3.36 -7.64
CA VAL A 16 -1.33 -3.67 -7.16
C VAL A 16 -1.19 -5.17 -6.96
N VAL A 17 -0.11 -5.74 -7.49
CA VAL A 17 0.27 -7.13 -7.26
C VAL A 17 1.45 -7.17 -6.30
N MET A 18 1.29 -7.88 -5.18
CA MET A 18 2.37 -8.15 -4.25
C MET A 18 2.87 -9.58 -4.41
N VAL A 19 4.20 -9.74 -4.46
CA VAL A 19 4.84 -11.05 -4.64
C VAL A 19 5.80 -11.32 -3.49
N GLY A 20 5.76 -12.55 -2.97
CA GLY A 20 6.57 -12.99 -1.83
C GLY A 20 5.81 -13.00 -0.51
N ARG A 21 6.47 -13.50 0.54
CA ARG A 21 5.88 -13.74 1.86
C ARG A 21 6.38 -12.79 2.96
N GLY A 22 7.27 -11.84 2.63
CA GLY A 22 7.86 -10.92 3.62
C GLY A 22 8.51 -11.62 4.82
N GLY A 23 9.25 -12.70 4.58
CA GLY A 23 9.81 -13.53 5.68
C GLY A 23 8.76 -14.33 6.46
N GLY A 24 7.59 -14.58 5.88
CA GLY A 24 6.47 -15.27 6.54
C GLY A 24 5.46 -14.33 7.19
N GLN A 25 5.71 -13.01 7.17
CA GLN A 25 4.85 -12.01 7.81
C GLN A 25 3.67 -11.57 6.95
N ILE A 26 3.69 -11.85 5.64
CA ILE A 26 2.63 -11.46 4.71
C ILE A 26 1.86 -12.71 4.28
N GLN A 27 0.56 -12.75 4.59
CA GLN A 27 -0.31 -13.83 4.15
C GLN A 27 -0.66 -13.66 2.64
N THR A 28 -0.31 -14.67 1.85
CA THR A 28 -0.46 -14.71 0.38
C THR A 28 -1.75 -15.42 -0.05
N GLY A 29 -2.07 -15.39 -1.35
CA GLY A 29 -3.23 -16.10 -1.92
C GLY A 29 -4.57 -15.41 -1.65
N ARG A 30 -4.54 -14.08 -1.51
CA ARG A 30 -5.69 -13.25 -1.15
C ARG A 30 -5.80 -12.08 -2.12
N VAL A 31 -7.02 -11.61 -2.34
CA VAL A 31 -7.31 -10.32 -2.97
C VAL A 31 -7.86 -9.41 -1.88
N LEU A 32 -7.24 -8.24 -1.70
CA LEU A 32 -7.70 -7.23 -0.76
C LEU A 32 -8.31 -6.08 -1.56
N ASP A 33 -9.61 -5.85 -1.36
CA ASP A 33 -10.33 -4.76 -2.00
C ASP A 33 -10.36 -3.52 -1.08
N TYR A 34 -9.67 -2.47 -1.50
CA TYR A 34 -9.62 -1.19 -0.82
C TYR A 34 -10.55 -0.14 -1.44
N LEU A 35 -11.33 -0.50 -2.46
CA LEU A 35 -12.29 0.44 -3.05
C LEU A 35 -13.33 0.85 -2.01
N GLY A 36 -13.53 2.16 -1.85
CA GLY A 36 -14.42 2.74 -0.84
C GLY A 36 -13.93 2.65 0.61
N LYS A 37 -12.74 2.06 0.89
CA LYS A 37 -12.17 2.01 2.24
C LYS A 37 -11.58 3.38 2.63
N PRO A 38 -11.64 3.75 3.93
CA PRO A 38 -11.13 5.03 4.41
C PRO A 38 -9.61 5.16 4.28
N ASN A 39 -8.88 4.06 4.44
CA ASN A 39 -7.44 4.01 4.21
C ASN A 39 -7.12 3.12 3.00
N ARG A 40 -6.80 3.76 1.87
CA ARG A 40 -6.46 3.12 0.59
C ARG A 40 -5.25 3.76 -0.09
N ARG A 41 -4.44 4.48 0.70
CA ARG A 41 -3.26 5.22 0.22
C ARG A 41 -2.11 4.26 -0.06
N MET A 42 -1.43 4.42 -1.18
CA MET A 42 -0.21 3.65 -1.49
C MET A 42 0.89 3.86 -0.44
N CYS A 43 0.99 5.07 0.12
CA CYS A 43 1.94 5.33 1.19
C CYS A 43 1.67 4.51 2.47
N SER A 44 0.39 4.19 2.75
CA SER A 44 0.03 3.28 3.85
C SER A 44 0.53 1.86 3.58
N LEU A 45 0.45 1.39 2.33
CA LEU A 45 1.01 0.10 1.92
C LEU A 45 2.53 0.07 2.13
N TYR A 46 3.23 1.10 1.68
CA TYR A 46 4.68 1.18 1.87
C TYR A 46 5.07 1.24 3.34
N LEU A 47 4.34 1.98 4.19
CA LEU A 47 4.55 1.97 5.65
C LEU A 47 4.41 0.56 6.24
N SER A 48 3.34 -0.16 5.91
CA SER A 48 3.16 -1.54 6.38
C SER A 48 4.30 -2.46 5.95
N MET A 49 4.78 -2.30 4.71
CA MET A 49 5.88 -3.12 4.18
C MET A 49 7.22 -2.80 4.84
N MET A 50 7.54 -1.52 5.06
CA MET A 50 8.77 -1.09 5.73
C MET A 50 8.84 -1.66 7.15
N ASP A 51 7.71 -1.65 7.88
CA ASP A 51 7.61 -2.24 9.20
C ASP A 51 7.97 -3.74 9.21
N LYS A 52 7.50 -4.51 8.23
CA LYS A 52 7.84 -5.95 8.11
C LYS A 52 9.31 -6.19 7.75
N GLN A 53 9.99 -5.18 7.21
CA GLN A 53 11.42 -5.21 6.90
C GLN A 53 12.27 -4.60 8.03
N GLY A 54 11.67 -4.24 9.17
CA GLY A 54 12.37 -3.66 10.32
C GLY A 54 12.69 -2.17 10.18
N ILE A 55 12.18 -1.49 9.15
CA ILE A 55 12.33 -0.05 8.96
C ILE A 55 11.11 0.63 9.57
N ARG A 56 11.29 1.31 10.71
CA ARG A 56 10.20 2.01 11.41
C ARG A 56 10.21 3.49 11.10
N LEU A 57 9.11 3.98 10.54
CA LEU A 57 8.85 5.39 10.32
C LEU A 57 7.45 5.75 10.88
N ASP A 58 7.32 6.97 11.38
CA ASP A 58 6.02 7.51 11.85
C ASP A 58 5.14 7.96 10.68
N GLN A 59 5.75 8.34 9.55
CA GLN A 59 5.07 8.86 8.36
C GLN A 59 5.86 8.52 7.09
N PHE A 60 5.15 8.29 5.99
CA PHE A 60 5.70 8.24 4.65
C PHE A 60 4.74 8.94 3.69
N GLY A 61 5.25 9.90 2.90
CA GLY A 61 4.41 10.69 1.99
C GLY A 61 3.19 11.30 2.70
N ASP A 62 2.00 10.96 2.20
CA ASP A 62 0.71 11.44 2.67
C ASP A 62 0.04 10.54 3.74
N SER A 63 0.74 9.51 4.26
CA SER A 63 0.18 8.60 5.25
C SER A 63 0.99 8.52 6.54
N LYS A 64 0.27 8.48 7.66
CA LYS A 64 0.76 8.13 9.02
C LYS A 64 0.18 6.80 9.51
N GLU A 65 -0.60 6.12 8.66
CA GLU A 65 -1.40 4.96 9.02
C GLU A 65 -0.96 3.76 8.19
N ARG A 66 -0.80 2.61 8.85
CA ARG A 66 -0.50 1.33 8.19
C ARG A 66 -1.78 0.69 7.69
N LEU A 67 -1.68 -0.10 6.63
CA LEU A 67 -2.73 -1.06 6.26
C LEU A 67 -2.66 -2.25 7.23
N ALA A 68 -3.75 -2.50 7.96
CA ALA A 68 -3.79 -3.49 9.03
C ALA A 68 -3.75 -4.93 8.50
N GLU A 69 -4.18 -5.12 7.25
CA GLU A 69 -4.28 -6.41 6.57
C GLU A 69 -2.95 -6.90 5.98
N ILE A 70 -1.90 -6.05 6.02
CA ILE A 70 -0.53 -6.26 5.51
C ILE A 70 0.45 -6.42 6.66
#